data_AF-A0A1H3F1K3-F1
#
_entry.id   AF-A0A1H3F1K3-F1
#
_cell.length_a   1.000
_cell.length_b   1.000
_cell.length_c   1.000
_cell.angle_alpha   90.00
_cell.angle_beta   90.00
_cell.angle_gamma   90.00
#
_symmetry.space_group_name_H-M   'P 1'
#
loop_
_entity.id
_entity.type
_entity.pdbx_description
1 polymer ?
#
loop_
_entity_poly.entity_id
_entity_poly.type
_entity_poly.pdbx_seq_one_letter_code
_entity_poly.pdbx_strand_id
1 'polypeptide(L)'
;MDAEWRRIDTRAEFIDIFADKVLFGDNLRFTIHSSGDITGQAGGQDFFGSWYWEDGFFCRAVSSGEENHGLDCEVTEYRGLHMRYTRQMGQGYSSVVTIEQV
;
A
#
# COMPACT_ATOMS: atom_id res chain seq x y z
N MET A 1 -8.02 24.80 -3.64
CA MET A 1 -8.37 24.07 -2.41
C MET A 1 -7.66 22.74 -2.53
N ASP A 2 -6.45 22.66 -2.02
CA ASP A 2 -5.65 21.44 -2.01
C ASP A 2 -6.41 20.39 -1.21
N ALA A 3 -6.66 19.22 -1.81
CA ALA A 3 -7.32 18.13 -1.10
C ALA A 3 -6.49 17.79 0.16
N GLU A 4 -7.14 17.66 1.30
CA GLU A 4 -6.50 17.20 2.54
C GLU A 4 -6.25 15.69 2.49
N TRP A 5 -5.27 15.21 3.25
CA TRP A 5 -5.06 13.76 3.41
C TRP A 5 -6.18 13.20 4.26
N ARG A 6 -6.91 12.22 3.73
CA ARG A 6 -7.96 11.51 4.47
C ARG A 6 -7.47 10.12 4.83
N ARG A 7 -7.51 9.77 6.12
CA ARG A 7 -7.22 8.42 6.59
C ARG A 7 -8.28 7.44 6.08
N ILE A 8 -7.83 6.26 5.71
CA ILE A 8 -8.66 5.10 5.39
C ILE A 8 -8.58 4.16 6.58
N ASP A 9 -9.72 3.86 7.19
CA ASP A 9 -9.84 2.96 8.34
C ASP A 9 -10.64 1.68 8.03
N THR A 10 -11.17 1.53 6.81
CA THR A 10 -11.90 0.32 6.41
C THR A 10 -11.33 -0.36 5.17
N ARG A 11 -11.37 -1.70 5.17
CA ARG A 11 -11.03 -2.54 4.02
C ARG A 11 -11.84 -2.18 2.77
N ALA A 12 -13.13 -1.92 2.94
CA ALA A 12 -14.03 -1.66 1.82
C ALA A 12 -13.65 -0.36 1.09
N GLU A 13 -13.38 0.70 1.84
CA GLU A 13 -12.94 1.98 1.29
C GLU A 13 -11.57 1.86 0.61
N PHE A 14 -10.63 1.15 1.25
CA PHE A 14 -9.32 0.91 0.65
C PHE A 14 -9.41 0.20 -0.71
N ILE A 15 -10.25 -0.84 -0.79
CA ILE A 15 -10.45 -1.62 -2.01
C ILE A 15 -11.04 -0.75 -3.12
N ASP A 16 -12.07 0.04 -2.82
CA ASP A 16 -12.70 0.93 -3.79
C ASP A 16 -11.71 1.93 -4.42
N ILE A 17 -10.81 2.45 -3.58
CA ILE A 17 -9.88 3.50 -3.99
C ILE A 17 -8.62 2.94 -4.65
N PHE A 18 -8.03 1.86 -4.14
CA PHE A 18 -6.68 1.44 -4.51
C PHE A 18 -6.56 0.00 -5.02
N ALA A 19 -7.48 -0.90 -4.69
CA ALA A 19 -7.33 -2.28 -5.11
C ALA A 19 -7.41 -2.43 -6.63
N ASP A 20 -6.68 -3.41 -7.14
CA ASP A 20 -6.62 -3.79 -8.55
C ASP A 20 -6.12 -2.64 -9.48
N LYS A 21 -5.54 -1.59 -8.90
CA LYS A 21 -4.88 -0.47 -9.59
C LYS A 21 -3.37 -0.56 -9.41
N VAL A 22 -2.63 -0.14 -10.43
CA VAL A 22 -1.17 -0.05 -10.34
C VAL A 22 -0.82 1.20 -9.54
N LEU A 23 -0.06 1.01 -8.48
CA LEU A 23 0.54 2.06 -7.66
C LEU A 23 2.02 2.16 -8.00
N PHE A 24 2.52 3.37 -8.17
CA PHE A 24 3.93 3.61 -8.49
C PHE A 24 4.49 4.77 -7.66
N GLY A 25 5.80 4.70 -7.40
CA GLY A 25 6.57 5.70 -6.68
C GLY A 25 8.05 5.56 -7.03
N ASP A 26 8.92 6.15 -6.21
CA ASP A 26 10.36 6.13 -6.44
C ASP A 26 10.91 4.68 -6.44
N ASN A 27 11.32 4.18 -7.61
CA ASN A 27 11.76 2.80 -7.85
C ASN A 27 10.83 1.70 -7.31
N LEU A 28 9.53 1.98 -7.19
CA LEU A 28 8.53 1.06 -6.66
C LEU A 28 7.31 1.05 -7.57
N ARG A 29 6.86 -0.12 -8.02
CA ARG A 29 5.63 -0.28 -8.80
C ARG A 29 4.94 -1.58 -8.42
N PHE A 30 3.70 -1.51 -7.97
CA PHE A 30 2.99 -2.67 -7.42
C PHE A 30 1.49 -2.52 -7.50
N THR A 31 0.80 -3.64 -7.39
CA THR A 31 -0.66 -3.74 -7.36
C THR A 31 -1.05 -4.44 -6.08
N ILE A 32 -2.05 -3.89 -5.40
CA ILE A 32 -2.67 -4.49 -4.22
C ILE A 32 -3.99 -5.08 -4.71
N HIS A 33 -4.10 -6.40 -4.71
CA HIS A 33 -5.27 -7.09 -5.24
C HIS A 33 -6.37 -7.14 -4.19
N SER A 34 -7.63 -6.98 -4.64
CA SER A 34 -8.81 -7.09 -3.76
C SER A 34 -8.97 -8.49 -3.14
N SER A 35 -8.31 -9.51 -3.71
CA SER A 35 -8.21 -10.87 -3.19
C SER A 35 -7.44 -10.99 -1.86
N GLY A 36 -6.57 -10.02 -1.54
CA GLY A 36 -5.66 -10.08 -0.40
C GLY A 36 -4.19 -10.29 -0.77
N ASP A 37 -3.85 -10.28 -2.07
CA ASP A 37 -2.48 -10.45 -2.55
C ASP A 37 -1.83 -9.10 -2.90
N ILE A 38 -0.50 -9.05 -2.82
CA ILE A 38 0.30 -7.92 -3.31
C ILE A 38 1.31 -8.47 -4.31
N THR A 39 1.41 -7.82 -5.47
CA THR A 39 2.41 -8.15 -6.48
C THR A 39 3.07 -6.89 -6.99
N GLY A 40 4.38 -6.89 -7.15
CA GLY A 40 5.05 -5.71 -7.71
C GLY A 40 6.54 -5.91 -7.89
N GLN A 41 7.20 -4.80 -8.15
CA GLN A 41 8.62 -4.70 -8.32
C GLN A 41 9.16 -3.49 -7.55
N ALA A 42 10.25 -3.71 -6.81
CA ALA A 42 10.96 -2.68 -6.06
C ALA A 42 12.44 -2.74 -6.44
N GLY A 43 13.02 -1.62 -6.88
CA GLY A 43 14.44 -1.57 -7.28
C GLY A 43 14.82 -2.54 -8.40
N GLY A 44 13.87 -2.93 -9.26
CA GLY A 44 14.08 -3.90 -10.32
C GLY A 44 13.96 -5.38 -9.89
N GLN A 45 13.63 -5.65 -8.62
CA GLN A 45 13.38 -7.01 -8.12
C GLN A 45 11.89 -7.22 -7.83
N ASP A 46 11.34 -8.33 -8.32
CA ASP A 46 9.94 -8.68 -8.07
C ASP A 46 9.72 -9.09 -6.61
N PHE A 47 8.60 -8.65 -6.06
CA PHE A 47 8.15 -9.03 -4.73
C PHE A 47 6.68 -9.44 -4.77
N PHE A 48 6.35 -10.36 -3.86
CA PHE A 48 5.02 -10.91 -3.69
C PHE A 48 4.67 -10.85 -2.22
N GLY A 49 3.41 -10.69 -1.92
CA GLY A 49 2.97 -10.59 -0.54
C GLY A 49 1.49 -10.82 -0.40
N SER A 50 1.05 -10.71 0.84
CA SER A 50 -0.35 -10.75 1.19
C SER A 50 -0.66 -9.61 2.14
N TRP A 51 -1.92 -9.21 2.19
CA TRP A 51 -2.39 -8.18 3.08
C TRP A 51 -3.74 -8.55 3.67
N TYR A 52 -4.00 -7.96 4.82
CA TYR A 52 -5.28 -8.01 5.49
C TYR A 52 -5.51 -6.71 6.22
N TRP A 53 -6.76 -6.50 6.63
CA TRP A 53 -7.16 -5.32 7.38
C TRP A 53 -7.46 -5.72 8.81
N GLU A 54 -6.88 -5.00 9.77
CA GLU A 54 -7.06 -5.27 11.20
C GLU A 54 -7.09 -3.94 11.96
N ASP A 55 -8.11 -3.75 12.81
CA ASP A 55 -8.26 -2.58 13.70
C ASP A 55 -8.06 -1.20 13.04
N GLY A 56 -8.40 -1.06 11.75
CA GLY A 56 -8.24 0.21 11.03
C GLY A 56 -6.84 0.46 10.48
N PHE A 57 -6.05 -0.59 10.34
CA PHE A 57 -4.72 -0.59 9.74
C PHE A 57 -4.65 -1.56 8.55
N PHE A 58 -3.81 -1.22 7.59
CA PHE A 58 -3.44 -2.08 6.48
C PHE A 58 -2.22 -2.91 6.89
N CYS A 59 -2.43 -4.18 7.20
CA CYS A 59 -1.34 -5.09 7.57
C CYS A 59 -0.88 -5.87 6.34
N ARG A 60 0.40 -5.76 6.01
CA ARG A 60 1.01 -6.47 4.87
C ARG A 60 2.21 -7.29 5.30
N ALA A 61 2.39 -8.42 4.61
CA ALA A 61 3.62 -9.19 4.63
C ALA A 61 4.12 -9.30 3.19
N VAL A 62 5.36 -8.89 2.93
CA VAL A 62 5.96 -8.95 1.59
C VAL A 62 7.26 -9.72 1.63
N SER A 63 7.51 -10.47 0.55
CA SER A 63 8.70 -11.27 0.35
C SER A 63 9.29 -10.96 -1.02
N SER A 64 10.61 -10.83 -1.09
CA SER A 64 11.38 -10.60 -2.31
C SER A 64 12.38 -11.74 -2.49
N GLY A 65 12.11 -12.67 -3.41
CA GLY A 65 12.91 -13.88 -3.55
C GLY A 65 12.85 -14.75 -2.29
N GLU A 66 14.00 -15.03 -1.68
CA GLU A 66 14.11 -15.78 -0.41
C GLU A 66 14.02 -14.88 0.84
N GLU A 67 14.04 -13.56 0.66
CA GLU A 67 14.00 -12.59 1.76
C GLU A 67 12.55 -12.27 2.14
N ASN A 68 12.20 -12.49 3.40
CA ASN A 68 10.91 -12.11 3.97
C ASN A 68 11.07 -10.83 4.80
N HIS A 69 10.34 -9.78 4.44
CA HIS A 69 10.40 -8.47 5.11
C HIS A 69 9.54 -8.41 6.38
N GLY A 70 8.86 -9.50 6.72
CA GLY A 70 8.01 -9.58 7.89
C GLY A 70 6.66 -8.89 7.71
N LEU A 71 5.84 -9.03 8.74
CA LEU A 71 4.53 -8.39 8.84
C LEU A 71 4.70 -6.96 9.36
N ASP A 72 4.10 -5.99 8.65
CA ASP A 72 4.02 -4.59 9.08
C ASP A 72 2.58 -4.08 8.91
N CYS A 73 2.09 -3.38 9.92
CA CYS A 73 0.77 -2.75 9.91
C CYS A 73 0.92 -1.24 9.73
N GLU A 74 0.30 -0.73 8.69
CA GLU A 74 0.51 0.62 8.18
C GLU A 74 -0.78 1.44 8.29
N VAL A 75 -0.64 2.74 8.57
CA VAL A 75 -1.74 3.70 8.44
C VAL A 75 -1.78 4.16 7.00
N THR A 76 -2.92 3.94 6.33
CA THR A 76 -3.13 4.40 4.96
C THR A 76 -3.97 5.67 4.93
N GLU A 77 -3.55 6.63 4.13
CA GLU A 77 -4.25 7.87 3.84
C GLU A 77 -4.27 8.08 2.33
N TYR A 78 -5.25 8.81 1.83
CA TYR A 78 -5.32 9.16 0.41
C TYR A 78 -5.60 10.63 0.18
N ARG A 79 -5.15 11.09 -0.99
CA ARG A 79 -5.37 12.45 -1.48
C ARG A 79 -5.42 12.45 -3.00
N GLY A 80 -6.63 12.45 -3.55
CA GLY A 80 -6.85 12.29 -4.99
C GLY A 80 -6.31 10.93 -5.44
N LEU A 81 -5.26 10.94 -6.27
CA LEU A 81 -4.60 9.74 -6.79
C LEU A 81 -3.42 9.25 -5.94
N HIS A 82 -3.06 10.00 -4.90
CA HIS A 82 -1.92 9.67 -4.06
C HIS A 82 -2.38 8.83 -2.86
N MET A 83 -1.63 7.78 -2.57
CA MET A 83 -1.70 7.01 -1.33
C MET A 83 -0.49 7.34 -0.48
N ARG A 84 -0.69 7.71 0.78
CA ARG A 84 0.36 7.78 1.78
C ARG A 84 0.18 6.60 2.73
N TYR A 85 1.25 5.84 2.96
CA TYR A 85 1.26 4.77 3.94
C TYR A 85 2.38 5.01 4.95
N THR A 86 2.05 4.87 6.23
CA THR A 86 2.99 5.11 7.34
C THR A 86 3.16 3.83 8.14
N ARG A 87 4.40 3.33 8.19
CA ARG A 87 4.77 2.07 8.85
C ARG A 87 4.58 2.10 10.36
N GLN A 88 4.64 0.94 11.02
CA GLN A 88 4.59 0.81 12.48
C GLN A 88 3.37 1.55 13.08
N MET A 89 2.18 1.31 12.52
CA MET A 89 0.92 1.90 12.97
C MET A 89 0.94 3.44 13.03
N GLY A 90 1.69 4.09 12.14
CA GLY A 90 1.80 5.55 12.08
C GLY A 90 3.00 6.15 12.81
N GLN A 91 3.83 5.34 13.46
CA GLN A 91 5.03 5.79 14.18
C GLN A 91 6.32 5.68 13.36
N GLY A 92 6.26 5.01 12.21
CA GLY A 92 7.39 4.74 11.34
C GLY A 92 7.54 5.73 10.18
N TYR A 93 8.31 5.31 9.18
CA TYR A 93 8.51 6.08 7.96
C TYR A 93 7.23 6.11 7.12
N SER A 94 6.95 7.27 6.53
CA SER A 94 5.86 7.49 5.60
C SER A 94 6.35 7.52 4.16
N SER A 95 5.70 6.78 3.29
CA SER A 95 5.95 6.79 1.84
C SER A 95 4.69 7.22 1.10
N VAL A 96 4.88 7.85 -0.05
CA VAL A 96 3.78 8.25 -0.93
C VAL A 96 3.95 7.58 -2.29
N VAL A 97 2.87 6.98 -2.77
CA VAL A 97 2.76 6.38 -4.11
C VAL A 97 1.53 6.93 -4.80
N THR A 98 1.49 6.82 -6.12
CA THR A 98 0.43 7.38 -6.96
C THR A 98 -0.21 6.29 -7.78
N ILE A 99 -1.52 6.37 -7.99
CA ILE A 99 -2.23 5.51 -8.94
C ILE A 99 -1.76 5.85 -10.35
N GLU A 100 -1.25 4.85 -11.07
CA GLU A 100 -0.93 4.94 -12.49
C GLU A 100 -2.23 5.16 -13.27
N GLN A 101 -2.35 6.30 -13.94
CA GLN A 101 -3.47 6.58 -14.83
C GLN A 101 -3.13 6.03 -16.22
N VAL A 102 -3.86 5.01 -16.64
CA VAL A 102 -3.85 4.49 -18.02
C VAL A 102 -4.68 5.35 -18.96
#